data_AF-A0A7I7NHZ5-F1
#
_entry.id   AF-A0A7I7NHZ5-F1
#
_cell.length_a   1.000
_cell.length_b   1.000
_cell.length_c   1.000
_cell.angle_alpha   90.00
_cell.angle_beta   90.00
_cell.angle_gamma   90.00
#
_symmetry.space_group_name_H-M   'P 1'
#
loop_
_entity.id
_entity.type
_entity.pdbx_description
1 polymer ?
#
loop_
_entity_poly.entity_id
_entity_poly.type
_entity_poly.pdbx_seq_one_letter_code
_entity_poly.pdbx_strand_id
1 'polypeptide(L)'
;MSANPALLAATLRATWPDGVCTDTGVYYQPTVEVPLLAMYTRGVRFVTGRVNAREVIPHVPELLANGLDLSPAVDRVVGWEDPLRSGRR
;
A
#
# COMPACT_ATOMS: atom_id res chain seq x y z
N MET A 1 -0.33 -4.48 0.39
CA MET A 1 0.03 -4.42 -1.04
C MET A 1 1.26 -5.26 -1.29
N SER A 2 1.21 -6.17 -2.27
CA SER A 2 2.20 -7.25 -2.43
C SER A 2 3.35 -6.94 -3.40
N ALA A 3 3.32 -5.80 -4.10
CA ALA A 3 4.24 -5.47 -5.20
C ALA A 3 4.35 -6.59 -6.26
N ASN A 4 3.24 -7.32 -6.49
CA ASN A 4 3.17 -8.40 -7.46
C ASN A 4 2.38 -7.92 -8.70
N PRO A 5 3.01 -7.84 -9.89
CA PRO A 5 2.38 -7.39 -11.13
C PRO A 5 1.10 -8.17 -11.50
N ALA A 6 1.07 -9.48 -11.29
CA ALA A 6 -0.10 -10.30 -11.61
C ALA A 6 -1.28 -9.95 -10.70
N LEU A 7 -1.02 -9.69 -9.41
CA LEU A 7 -2.04 -9.27 -8.45
C LEU A 7 -2.51 -7.84 -8.73
N LEU A 8 -1.64 -6.93 -9.16
CA LEU A 8 -2.05 -5.59 -9.60
C LEU A 8 -3.01 -5.67 -10.79
N ALA A 9 -2.64 -6.42 -11.83
CA ALA A 9 -3.49 -6.58 -13.01
C ALA A 9 -4.85 -7.21 -12.66
N ALA A 10 -4.88 -8.17 -11.74
CA ALA A 10 -6.13 -8.75 -11.24
C ALA A 10 -6.98 -7.71 -10.47
N THR A 11 -6.34 -6.93 -9.59
CA THR A 11 -7.01 -5.88 -8.79
C THR A 11 -7.61 -4.80 -9.68
N LEU A 12 -6.88 -4.35 -10.71
CA LEU A 12 -7.37 -3.37 -11.67
C LEU A 12 -8.60 -3.87 -12.45
N ARG A 13 -8.68 -5.17 -12.76
CA ARG A 13 -9.87 -5.78 -13.38
C ARG A 13 -11.03 -5.94 -12.40
N ALA A 14 -10.74 -6.19 -11.12
CA ALA A 14 -11.72 -6.39 -10.07
C ALA A 14 -12.27 -5.06 -9.49
N THR A 15 -11.62 -3.93 -9.80
CA THR A 15 -12.08 -2.61 -9.36
C THR A 15 -13.48 -2.33 -9.92
N TRP A 16 -14.36 -1.80 -9.07
CA TRP A 16 -15.72 -1.43 -9.44
C TRP A 16 -15.71 -0.45 -10.63
N PRO A 17 -16.72 -0.46 -11.53
CA PRO A 17 -16.85 0.56 -12.57
C PRO A 17 -16.76 1.98 -12.00
N ASP A 18 -16.01 2.85 -12.68
CA ASP A 18 -15.67 4.23 -12.26
C ASP A 18 -14.89 4.33 -10.94
N GLY A 19 -14.42 3.19 -10.42
CA GLY A 19 -13.70 3.08 -9.16
C GLY A 19 -12.23 3.51 -9.24
N VAL A 20 -11.64 3.70 -8.07
CA VAL A 20 -10.22 4.05 -7.91
C VAL A 20 -9.46 2.87 -7.30
N CYS A 21 -8.39 2.46 -7.96
CA CYS A 21 -7.42 1.51 -7.43
C CYS A 21 -6.16 2.28 -6.98
N THR A 22 -5.90 2.29 -5.68
CA THR A 22 -4.70 2.92 -5.10
C THR A 22 -3.68 1.88 -4.68
N ASP A 23 -2.45 2.01 -5.17
CA ASP A 23 -1.37 1.02 -5.02
C ASP A 23 -0.05 1.75 -4.69
N THR A 24 0.37 1.75 -3.42
CA THR A 24 1.45 2.55 -2.81
C THR A 24 2.81 1.84 -2.63
N GLY A 25 2.92 0.61 -3.09
CA GLY A 25 4.05 -0.29 -2.91
C GLY A 25 4.97 -0.26 -4.12
N VAL A 26 6.19 -0.70 -3.89
CA VAL A 26 7.30 -0.42 -4.77
C VAL A 26 7.52 -1.58 -5.73
N TYR A 27 7.32 -1.34 -7.02
CA TYR A 27 7.79 -2.22 -8.09
C TYR A 27 9.20 -1.79 -8.47
N TYR A 28 10.18 -2.67 -8.27
CA TYR A 28 11.58 -2.38 -8.60
C TYR A 28 11.89 -2.58 -10.09
N GLN A 29 11.00 -3.27 -10.81
CA GLN A 29 11.06 -3.36 -12.26
C GLN A 29 10.79 -1.98 -12.88
N PRO A 30 11.49 -1.63 -13.98
CA PRO A 30 11.29 -0.35 -14.66
C PRO A 30 9.90 -0.22 -15.29
N THR A 31 9.23 -1.35 -15.56
CA THR A 31 7.91 -1.40 -16.18
C THR A 31 7.04 -2.45 -15.51
N VAL A 32 5.73 -2.16 -15.47
CA VAL A 32 4.69 -3.07 -14.98
C VAL A 32 3.52 -2.99 -15.95
N GLU A 33 3.10 -4.13 -16.50
CA GLU A 33 1.97 -4.19 -17.41
C GLU A 33 0.64 -4.01 -16.67
N VAL A 34 -0.27 -3.24 -17.27
CA VAL A 34 -1.61 -2.98 -16.71
C VAL A 34 -2.69 -3.18 -17.78
N PRO A 35 -3.91 -3.63 -17.40
CA PRO A 35 -4.97 -3.99 -18.33
C PRO A 35 -5.73 -2.76 -18.84
N LEU A 36 -5.06 -1.91 -19.64
CA LEU A 36 -5.57 -0.60 -20.07
C LEU A 36 -6.97 -0.65 -20.70
N LEU A 37 -7.27 -1.62 -21.57
CA LEU A 37 -8.59 -1.73 -22.19
C LEU A 37 -9.70 -2.01 -21.16
N ALA A 38 -9.44 -2.89 -20.20
CA ALA A 38 -10.40 -3.19 -19.13
C ALA A 38 -10.62 -1.97 -18.22
N MET A 39 -9.56 -1.21 -17.94
CA MET A 39 -9.65 0.02 -17.17
C MET A 39 -10.45 1.09 -17.92
N TYR A 40 -10.13 1.31 -19.20
CA TYR A 40 -10.80 2.30 -20.06
C TYR A 40 -12.30 2.04 -20.17
N THR A 41 -12.67 0.80 -20.51
CA THR A 41 -14.09 0.40 -20.68
C THR A 41 -14.91 0.48 -19.40
N ARG A 42 -14.26 0.41 -18.24
CA ARG A 42 -14.90 0.50 -16.92
C ARG A 42 -14.67 1.82 -16.21
N GLY A 43 -14.03 2.81 -16.84
CA GLY A 43 -13.75 4.11 -16.20
C GLY A 43 -12.82 4.04 -14.98
N VAL A 44 -11.99 3.00 -14.84
CA VAL A 44 -11.14 2.80 -13.65
C VAL A 44 -9.97 3.77 -13.61
N ARG A 45 -9.76 4.40 -12.46
CA ARG A 45 -8.57 5.23 -12.17
C ARG A 45 -7.53 4.46 -11.38
N PHE A 46 -6.28 4.52 -11.82
CA PHE A 46 -5.14 3.97 -11.09
C PHE A 46 -4.31 5.08 -10.46
N VAL A 47 -4.03 4.98 -9.16
CA VAL A 47 -3.21 5.91 -8.39
C VAL A 47 -2.04 5.15 -7.79
N THR A 48 -0.82 5.56 -8.12
CA THR A 48 0.41 4.99 -7.57
C THR A 48 1.42 6.07 -7.21
N GLY A 49 2.38 5.72 -6.37
CA GLY A 49 3.44 6.62 -5.90
C GLY A 49 3.71 6.48 -4.41
N ARG A 50 4.68 7.26 -3.93
CA ARG A 50 4.98 7.35 -2.51
C ARG A 50 3.88 8.17 -1.81
N VAL A 51 3.34 7.62 -0.74
CA VAL A 51 2.41 8.35 0.14
C VAL A 51 3.16 9.44 0.88
N ASN A 52 2.56 10.63 0.96
CA ASN A 52 3.01 11.67 1.86
C ASN A 52 2.52 11.39 3.29
N ALA A 53 3.20 10.48 3.98
CA ALA A 53 2.79 10.11 5.34
C ALA A 53 2.78 11.31 6.29
N ARG A 54 3.68 12.29 6.11
CA ARG A 54 3.78 13.46 7.00
C ARG A 54 2.53 14.33 6.99
N GLU A 55 1.83 14.38 5.87
CA GLU A 55 0.58 15.14 5.74
C GLU A 55 -0.55 14.50 6.55
N VAL A 56 -0.56 13.16 6.66
CA VAL A 56 -1.66 12.41 7.30
C VAL A 56 -1.36 11.94 8.73
N ILE A 57 -0.08 11.80 9.11
CA ILE A 57 0.36 11.37 10.45
C ILE A 57 -0.32 12.16 11.59
N PRO A 58 -0.51 13.50 11.50
CA PRO A 58 -1.14 14.26 12.59
C PRO A 58 -2.54 13.78 12.99
N HIS A 59 -3.26 13.09 12.10
CA HIS A 59 -4.60 12.55 12.38
C HIS A 59 -4.58 11.17 13.06
N VAL A 60 -3.45 10.44 13.00
CA VAL A 60 -3.36 9.09 13.56
C VAL A 60 -3.59 9.05 15.07
N PRO A 61 -3.06 9.98 15.90
CA PRO A 61 -3.33 9.97 17.34
C PRO A 61 -4.81 10.03 17.71
N GLU A 62 -5.62 10.79 16.96
CA GLU A 62 -7.07 10.87 17.18
C GLU A 62 -7.75 9.53 16.91
N LEU A 63 -7.32 8.80 15.86
CA LEU A 63 -7.85 7.47 15.57
C LEU A 63 -7.53 6.47 16.69
N LEU A 64 -6.31 6.51 17.21
CA LEU A 64 -5.88 5.66 18.34
C LEU A 64 -6.66 6.00 19.61
N ALA A 65 -6.83 7.28 19.91
CA ALA A 65 -7.63 7.74 21.05
C ALA A 65 -9.10 7.30 20.95
N ASN A 66 -9.63 7.18 19.73
CA ASN A 66 -10.98 6.70 19.45
C ASN A 66 -11.09 5.16 19.37
N GLY A 67 -10.05 4.42 19.77
CA GLY A 67 -10.10 2.97 19.92
C GLY A 67 -9.65 2.17 18.70
N LEU A 68 -8.99 2.79 17.72
CA LEU A 68 -8.31 2.03 16.67
C LEU A 68 -7.14 1.24 17.27
N ASP A 69 -7.26 -0.09 17.32
CA ASP A 69 -6.17 -0.97 17.74
C ASP A 69 -5.27 -1.36 16.56
N LEU A 70 -3.98 -1.04 16.66
CA LEU A 70 -2.97 -1.39 15.67
C LEU A 70 -2.28 -2.73 15.96
N SER A 71 -2.50 -3.33 17.13
CA SER A 71 -1.85 -4.59 17.54
C SER A 71 -1.99 -5.72 16.52
N PRO A 72 -3.13 -5.91 15.82
CA PRO A 72 -3.24 -6.95 14.79
C PRO A 72 -2.30 -6.79 13.59
N ALA A 73 -1.82 -5.56 13.34
CA ALA A 73 -0.87 -5.27 12.27
C ALA A 73 0.60 -5.38 12.74
N VAL A 74 0.84 -5.58 14.03
CA VAL A 74 2.17 -5.70 14.62
C VAL A 74 2.54 -7.19 14.72
N ASP A 75 3.50 -7.61 13.90
CA ASP A 75 4.02 -8.98 13.94
C ASP A 75 4.87 -9.24 15.20
N ARG A 76 5.77 -8.30 15.54
CA ARG A 76 6.62 -8.39 16.73
C ARG A 76 7.02 -7.02 17.27
N VAL A 77 7.13 -6.92 18.60
CA VAL A 77 7.77 -5.81 19.30
C VAL A 77 9.11 -6.31 19.83
N VAL A 78 10.20 -5.63 19.48
CA VAL A 78 11.56 -6.05 19.83
C VAL A 78 12.25 -5.03 20.72
N GLY A 79 13.06 -5.54 21.66
CA GLY A 79 13.91 -4.71 22.50
C GLY A 79 15.06 -4.09 21.71
N TRP A 80 15.64 -3.05 22.28
CA TRP A 80 16.76 -2.31 21.66
C TRP A 80 17.98 -3.20 21.35
N GLU A 81 18.25 -4.19 22.21
CA GLU A 81 19.36 -5.14 22.11
C GLU A 81 19.14 -6.26 21.07
N ASP A 82 18.01 -6.25 20.34
CA ASP A 82 17.73 -7.27 19.34
C ASP A 82 18.75 -7.19 18.18
N PRO A 83 19.51 -8.26 17.90
CA PRO A 83 20.56 -8.27 16.89
C PRO A 83 20.06 -8.03 15.45
N LEU A 84 18.76 -8.14 15.16
CA LEU A 84 18.20 -7.71 13.86
C LEU A 84 18.44 -6.23 13.55
N ARG A 85 18.79 -5.44 14.56
CA ARG A 85 19.08 -4.02 14.43
C ARG A 85 20.54 -3.72 14.06
N SER A 86 21.47 -4.67 14.22
CA SER A 86 22.90 -4.46 13.95
C SER A 86 23.31 -4.68 12.47
N GLY A 87 22.36 -4.94 11.57
CA GLY A 87 22.61 -5.32 10.17
C GLY A 87 22.35 -4.22 9.14
N ARG A 88 23.20 -3.18 9.11
CA ARG A 88 23.65 -2.45 7.90
C ARG A 88 24.78 -1.48 8.26
N ARG A 89 26.01 -1.94 8.09
CA ARG A 89 27.14 -1.10 7.67
C ARG A 89 27.56 -1.57 6.29
#